data_AF-A0A7C4VAV0-F1
#
_entry.id   AF-A0A7C4VAV0-F1
#
_cell.length_a   1.000
_cell.length_b   1.000
_cell.length_c   1.000
_cell.angle_alpha   90.00
_cell.angle_beta   90.00
_cell.angle_gamma   90.00
#
_symmetry.space_group_name_H-M   'P 1'
#
loop_
_entity.id
_entity.type
_entity.pdbx_description
1 polymer ?
#
loop_
_entity_poly.entity_id
_entity_poly.type
_entity_poly.pdbx_seq_one_letter_code
_entity_poly.pdbx_strand_id
1 'polypeptide(L)'
;MCIVCMSLPLWTGTIESLSQEGLGVGSILLEEDGKRVRRPIFIPFTAPGDSVRATITEQKRKYSFAKLEQVLVSSPYRQTPSCPHFGICGGCNLQHVKYEEQLRQKAQQISFLLKRKGMELPEPITVMPAVQRSNYRRRAKIAIEFTGSNVIAGFRKFHAHDIVGVKACFIVSKEIVDLLLILNKLSTTIGATRFVQEIIVVVGDNKKLGVLVPLDHTPENERKAVRQFFETLYGQNRKLVGNLFFEENRMTKTSGQVQEHITYTNSGLLMA
;
A
#
# COMPACT_ATOMS: atom_id res chain seq x y z
N MET A 1 31.64 -26.76 -2.90
CA MET A 1 32.09 -26.71 -4.31
C MET A 1 30.85 -26.54 -5.18
N CYS A 2 30.77 -25.40 -5.88
CA CYS A 2 29.74 -24.93 -6.81
C CYS A 2 28.26 -24.94 -6.39
N ILE A 3 27.86 -23.86 -5.70
CA ILE A 3 26.50 -23.31 -5.80
C ILE A 3 26.35 -22.81 -7.24
N VAL A 4 25.68 -23.58 -8.08
CA VAL A 4 25.30 -23.14 -9.42
C VAL A 4 24.36 -21.97 -9.23
N CYS A 5 24.81 -20.80 -9.67
CA CYS A 5 24.00 -19.61 -9.86
C CYS A 5 22.92 -19.95 -10.89
N MET A 6 21.79 -20.54 -10.47
CA MET A 6 20.65 -20.78 -11.34
C MET A 6 20.05 -19.42 -11.69
N SER A 7 20.45 -18.86 -12.82
CA SER A 7 19.85 -17.66 -13.38
C SER A 7 18.35 -17.90 -13.54
N LEU A 8 17.54 -17.11 -12.85
CA LEU A 8 16.08 -17.14 -12.99
C LEU A 8 15.72 -16.92 -14.48
N PRO A 9 14.73 -17.66 -15.02
CA PRO A 9 14.43 -17.60 -16.45
C PRO A 9 13.92 -16.21 -16.84
N LEU A 10 14.46 -15.68 -17.94
CA LEU A 10 14.05 -14.40 -18.51
C LEU A 10 12.85 -14.59 -19.44
N TRP A 11 11.91 -13.66 -19.37
CA TRP A 11 10.79 -13.52 -20.27
C TRP A 11 10.89 -12.19 -21.01
N THR A 12 10.60 -12.20 -22.31
CA THR A 12 10.43 -10.99 -23.11
C THR A 12 9.10 -11.07 -23.84
N GLY A 13 8.32 -10.01 -23.80
CA GLY A 13 7.03 -9.97 -24.46
C GLY A 13 6.29 -8.66 -24.25
N THR A 14 5.07 -8.62 -24.78
CA THR A 14 4.20 -7.46 -24.70
C THR A 14 3.19 -7.64 -23.59
N ILE A 15 2.95 -6.58 -22.82
CA ILE A 15 1.89 -6.53 -21.82
C ILE A 15 0.57 -6.28 -22.53
N GLU A 16 -0.42 -7.13 -22.28
CA GLU A 16 -1.68 -7.15 -23.02
C GLU A 16 -2.77 -6.36 -22.28
N SER A 17 -2.81 -6.48 -20.96
CA SER A 17 -3.82 -5.87 -20.10
C SER A 17 -3.30 -5.68 -18.68
N LEU A 18 -4.17 -5.20 -17.79
CA LEU A 18 -3.93 -5.17 -16.35
C LEU A 18 -4.80 -6.20 -15.61
N SER A 19 -4.28 -6.76 -14.52
CA SER A 19 -5.06 -7.53 -13.54
C SER A 19 -5.91 -6.59 -12.67
N GLN A 20 -6.78 -7.15 -11.82
CA GLN A 20 -7.60 -6.37 -10.89
C GLN A 20 -6.76 -5.57 -9.89
N GLU A 21 -5.59 -6.11 -9.53
CA GLU A 21 -4.61 -5.49 -8.62
C GLU A 21 -3.70 -4.48 -9.33
N GLY A 22 -3.85 -4.33 -10.65
CA GLY A 22 -3.06 -3.43 -11.48
C GLY A 22 -1.70 -3.99 -11.91
N LEU A 23 -1.51 -5.30 -11.90
CA LEU A 23 -0.31 -5.94 -12.44
C LEU A 23 -0.43 -6.05 -13.96
N GLY A 24 0.64 -5.83 -14.70
CA GLY A 24 0.62 -6.11 -16.14
C GLY A 24 0.49 -7.59 -16.40
N VAL A 25 -0.34 -7.96 -17.37
CA VAL A 25 -0.60 -9.34 -17.77
C VAL A 25 0.01 -9.55 -19.15
N GLY A 26 1.00 -10.42 -19.21
CA GLY A 26 1.49 -11.01 -20.46
C GLY A 26 1.11 -12.49 -20.53
N SER A 27 1.61 -13.16 -21.56
CA SER A 27 1.37 -14.59 -21.76
C SER A 27 2.64 -15.35 -22.09
N ILE A 28 2.79 -16.52 -21.46
CA ILE A 28 3.76 -17.55 -21.83
C ILE A 28 3.04 -18.59 -22.67
N LEU A 29 3.57 -18.89 -23.84
CA LEU A 29 3.09 -19.99 -24.68
C LEU A 29 3.87 -21.25 -24.30
N LEU A 30 3.15 -22.29 -23.91
CA LEU A 30 3.68 -23.59 -23.52
C LEU A 30 3.04 -24.67 -24.38
N GLU A 31 3.70 -25.82 -24.48
CA GLU A 31 3.12 -27.04 -25.04
C GLU A 31 2.94 -28.07 -23.92
N GLU A 32 1.70 -28.49 -23.71
CA GLU A 32 1.29 -29.48 -22.71
C GLU A 32 0.41 -30.52 -23.40
N ASP A 33 0.75 -31.81 -23.31
CA ASP A 33 0.03 -32.93 -23.94
C ASP A 33 -0.27 -32.72 -25.43
N GLY A 34 0.69 -32.17 -26.17
CA GLY A 34 0.56 -31.87 -27.61
C GLY A 34 -0.36 -30.68 -27.94
N LYS A 35 -0.82 -29.92 -26.93
CA LYS A 35 -1.65 -28.72 -27.09
C LYS A 35 -0.89 -27.47 -26.67
N ARG A 36 -1.08 -26.39 -27.43
CA ARG A 36 -0.59 -25.06 -27.08
C ARG A 36 -1.44 -24.45 -25.98
N VAL A 37 -0.85 -24.21 -24.82
CA VAL A 37 -1.50 -23.61 -23.66
C VAL A 37 -0.90 -22.22 -23.43
N ARG A 38 -1.79 -21.25 -23.18
CA ARG A 38 -1.41 -19.88 -22.85
C ARG A 38 -1.52 -19.67 -21.36
N ARG A 39 -0.38 -19.44 -20.70
CA ARG A 39 -0.31 -19.24 -19.26
C ARG A 39 -0.05 -17.76 -18.94
N PRO A 40 -0.88 -17.10 -18.11
CA PRO A 40 -0.66 -15.70 -17.76
C PRO A 40 0.60 -15.52 -16.92
N ILE A 41 1.32 -14.43 -17.19
CA ILE A 41 2.46 -13.95 -16.40
C ILE A 41 2.14 -12.54 -15.88
N PHE A 42 2.29 -12.34 -14.58
CA PHE A 42 2.00 -11.07 -13.90
C PHE A 42 3.28 -10.30 -13.63
N ILE A 43 3.32 -9.04 -14.06
CA ILE A 43 4.51 -8.19 -14.03
C ILE A 43 4.13 -6.82 -13.45
N PRO A 44 4.45 -6.55 -12.18
CA PRO A 44 4.18 -5.25 -11.55
C PRO A 44 4.82 -4.09 -12.32
N PHE A 45 4.23 -2.89 -12.19
CA PHE A 45 4.76 -1.63 -12.74
C PHE A 45 4.97 -1.60 -14.27
N THR A 46 4.17 -2.40 -14.99
CA THR A 46 4.09 -2.39 -16.45
C THR A 46 2.72 -1.93 -16.93
N ALA A 47 2.65 -1.32 -18.11
CA ALA A 47 1.42 -0.77 -18.70
C ALA A 47 1.01 -1.60 -19.92
N PRO A 48 -0.30 -1.70 -20.23
CA PRO A 48 -0.76 -2.33 -21.48
C PRO A 48 -0.04 -1.73 -22.69
N GLY A 49 0.44 -2.57 -23.59
CA GLY A 49 1.22 -2.18 -24.77
C GLY A 49 2.72 -2.04 -24.54
N ASP A 50 3.23 -2.12 -23.30
CA ASP A 50 4.68 -2.12 -23.08
C ASP A 50 5.29 -3.40 -23.66
N SER A 51 6.43 -3.29 -24.35
CA SER A 51 7.33 -4.42 -24.58
C SER A 51 8.38 -4.43 -23.47
N VAL A 52 8.51 -5.54 -22.76
CA VAL A 52 9.36 -5.62 -21.55
C VAL A 52 10.23 -6.86 -21.53
N ARG A 53 11.35 -6.74 -20.81
CA ARG A 53 12.14 -7.86 -20.30
C ARG A 53 11.87 -8.00 -18.81
N ALA A 54 11.57 -9.21 -18.37
CA ALA A 54 11.26 -9.52 -16.98
C ALA A 54 11.90 -10.84 -16.53
N THR A 55 12.33 -10.91 -15.28
CA THR A 55 12.86 -12.12 -14.66
C THR A 55 11.75 -12.86 -13.94
N ILE A 56 11.49 -14.12 -14.29
CA ILE A 56 10.46 -14.92 -13.63
C ILE A 56 10.90 -15.24 -12.20
N THR A 57 10.15 -14.74 -11.22
CA THR A 57 10.44 -14.92 -9.79
C THR A 57 9.70 -16.10 -9.20
N GLU A 58 8.55 -16.46 -9.78
CA GLU A 58 7.74 -17.56 -9.29
C GLU A 58 6.96 -18.22 -10.43
N GLN A 59 6.94 -19.55 -10.45
CA GLN A 59 6.15 -20.35 -11.39
C GLN A 59 5.14 -21.18 -10.63
N LYS A 60 3.85 -20.94 -10.88
CA LYS A 60 2.74 -21.78 -10.42
C LYS A 60 2.19 -22.57 -11.59
N ARG A 61 1.37 -23.59 -11.27
CA ARG A 61 0.70 -24.42 -12.27
C ARG A 61 -0.16 -23.61 -13.25
N LYS A 62 -0.84 -22.55 -12.79
CA LYS A 62 -1.80 -21.78 -13.60
C LYS A 62 -1.31 -20.41 -14.07
N TYR A 63 -0.23 -19.90 -13.48
CA TYR A 63 0.29 -18.55 -13.77
C TYR A 63 1.73 -18.42 -13.29
N SER A 64 2.39 -17.33 -13.67
CA SER A 64 3.73 -16.98 -13.19
C SER A 64 3.76 -15.54 -12.70
N PHE A 65 4.68 -15.24 -11.77
CA PHE A 65 5.05 -13.88 -11.43
C PHE A 65 6.45 -13.60 -11.96
N ALA A 66 6.65 -12.37 -12.43
CA ALA A 66 7.96 -11.89 -12.82
C ALA A 66 8.21 -10.47 -12.35
N LYS A 67 9.48 -10.16 -12.13
CA LYS A 67 9.97 -8.83 -11.82
C LYS A 67 10.38 -8.15 -13.11
N LEU A 68 9.89 -6.92 -13.32
CA LEU A 68 10.32 -6.08 -14.44
C LEU A 68 11.83 -5.78 -14.33
N GLU A 69 12.58 -6.09 -15.37
CA GLU A 69 13.99 -5.69 -15.51
C GLU A 69 14.12 -4.42 -16.33
N GLN A 70 13.43 -4.39 -17.48
CA GLN A 70 13.53 -3.28 -18.43
C GLN A 70 12.26 -3.15 -19.27
N VAL A 71 11.81 -1.92 -19.49
CA VAL A 71 10.86 -1.60 -20.57
C VAL A 71 11.67 -1.36 -21.84
N LEU A 72 11.51 -2.24 -22.82
CA LEU A 72 12.21 -2.17 -24.11
C LEU A 72 11.55 -1.15 -25.03
N VAL A 73 10.21 -1.15 -25.08
CA VAL A 73 9.40 -0.17 -25.81
C VAL A 73 8.27 0.28 -24.91
N SER A 74 8.19 1.59 -24.64
CA SER A 74 7.14 2.16 -23.81
C SER A 74 5.83 2.29 -24.58
N SER A 75 4.74 1.87 -23.94
CA SER A 75 3.38 2.05 -24.45
C SER A 75 2.99 3.53 -24.58
N PRO A 76 2.14 3.91 -25.56
CA PRO A 76 1.52 5.24 -25.58
C PRO A 76 0.62 5.51 -24.35
N TYR A 77 0.23 4.47 -23.61
CA TYR A 77 -0.56 4.59 -22.37
C TYR A 77 0.29 4.75 -21.12
N ARG A 78 1.62 4.71 -21.24
CA ARG A 78 2.54 4.94 -20.14
C ARG A 78 2.71 6.44 -19.89
N GLN A 79 2.92 6.82 -18.64
CA GLN A 79 3.31 8.17 -18.21
C GLN A 79 4.35 8.09 -17.11
N THR A 80 5.06 9.19 -16.86
CA THR A 80 6.00 9.28 -15.74
C THR A 80 5.23 9.43 -14.42
N PRO A 81 5.43 8.54 -13.43
CA PRO A 81 4.86 8.70 -12.09
C PRO A 81 5.31 10.01 -11.44
N SER A 82 4.39 10.73 -10.78
CA SER A 82 4.72 11.95 -10.05
C SER A 82 5.36 11.66 -8.68
N CYS A 83 5.05 10.51 -8.08
CA CYS A 83 5.58 10.13 -6.77
C CYS A 83 7.03 9.62 -6.88
N PRO A 84 8.00 10.20 -6.15
CA PRO A 84 9.40 9.74 -6.16
C PRO A 84 9.58 8.36 -5.52
N HIS A 85 8.57 7.87 -4.78
CA HIS A 85 8.59 6.55 -4.15
C HIS A 85 7.89 5.47 -4.99
N PHE A 86 7.36 5.82 -6.16
CA PHE A 86 6.65 4.86 -7.02
C PHE A 86 7.57 3.72 -7.47
N GLY A 87 7.05 2.50 -7.52
CA GLY A 87 7.84 1.30 -7.81
C GLY A 87 8.51 0.67 -6.59
N ILE A 88 8.62 1.40 -5.47
CA ILE A 88 9.17 0.92 -4.20
C ILE A 88 8.08 0.86 -3.14
N CYS A 89 7.35 1.96 -2.92
CA CYS A 89 6.25 2.05 -1.99
C CYS A 89 5.02 1.28 -2.51
N GLY A 90 4.42 0.43 -1.67
CA GLY A 90 3.24 -0.38 -2.00
C GLY A 90 1.91 0.40 -2.01
N GLY A 91 1.94 1.73 -1.91
CA GLY A 91 0.74 2.55 -1.79
C GLY A 91 0.02 2.85 -3.12
N CYS A 92 0.72 2.80 -4.25
CA CYS A 92 0.17 3.11 -5.57
C CYS A 92 0.72 2.15 -6.61
N ASN A 93 -0.15 1.53 -7.41
CA ASN A 93 0.26 0.54 -8.42
C ASN A 93 0.21 1.07 -9.87
N LEU A 94 -0.49 2.18 -10.13
CA LEU A 94 -0.88 2.59 -11.48
C LEU A 94 -0.44 4.00 -11.90
N GLN A 95 0.42 4.69 -11.13
CA GLN A 95 0.81 6.06 -11.51
C GLN A 95 1.53 6.13 -12.86
N HIS A 96 2.16 5.05 -13.30
CA HIS A 96 2.80 4.93 -14.61
C HIS A 96 1.82 4.71 -15.77
N VAL A 97 0.52 4.54 -15.51
CA VAL A 97 -0.52 4.35 -16.53
C VAL A 97 -1.34 5.64 -16.63
N LYS A 98 -1.55 6.15 -17.86
CA LYS A 98 -2.42 7.30 -18.12
C LYS A 98 -3.82 7.07 -17.56
N TYR A 99 -4.43 8.12 -17.02
CA TYR A 99 -5.65 8.00 -16.25
C TYR A 99 -6.83 7.45 -17.08
N GLU A 100 -6.93 7.88 -18.33
CA GLU A 100 -7.93 7.46 -19.30
C GLU A 100 -7.83 5.95 -19.55
N GLU A 101 -6.60 5.43 -19.64
CA GLU A 101 -6.35 4.00 -19.76
C GLU A 101 -6.73 3.23 -18.48
N GLN A 102 -6.49 3.80 -17.30
CA GLN A 102 -6.95 3.19 -16.04
C GLN A 102 -8.47 3.03 -16.01
N LEU A 103 -9.22 4.03 -16.48
CA LEU A 103 -10.68 3.98 -16.57
C LEU A 103 -11.14 2.92 -17.59
N ARG A 104 -10.50 2.89 -18.77
CA ARG A 104 -10.78 1.90 -19.81
C ARG A 104 -10.55 0.47 -19.32
N GLN A 105 -9.43 0.21 -18.66
CA GLN A 105 -9.11 -1.11 -18.10
C GLN A 105 -10.14 -1.54 -17.04
N LYS A 106 -10.55 -0.63 -16.15
CA LYS A 106 -11.61 -0.91 -15.17
C LYS A 106 -12.95 -1.26 -15.83
N ALA A 107 -13.36 -0.50 -16.84
CA ALA A 107 -14.58 -0.77 -17.60
C ALA A 107 -14.54 -2.16 -18.26
N GLN A 108 -13.40 -2.49 -18.89
CA GLN A 108 -13.18 -3.78 -19.53
C GLN A 108 -13.20 -4.95 -18.54
N GLN A 109 -12.55 -4.81 -17.38
CA GLN A 109 -12.55 -5.83 -16.34
C GLN A 109 -13.97 -6.10 -15.82
N ILE A 110 -14.75 -5.04 -15.56
CA ILE A 110 -16.14 -5.18 -15.10
C ILE A 110 -17.00 -5.86 -16.18
N SER A 111 -16.92 -5.40 -17.45
CA SER A 111 -17.65 -6.01 -18.57
C SER A 111 -17.31 -7.50 -18.71
N PHE A 112 -16.01 -7.85 -18.69
CA PHE A 112 -15.57 -9.24 -18.79
C PHE A 112 -16.12 -10.13 -17.65
N LEU A 113 -16.05 -9.65 -16.40
CA LEU A 113 -16.51 -10.40 -15.23
C LEU A 113 -18.02 -10.66 -15.27
N LEU A 114 -18.81 -9.66 -15.67
CA LEU A 114 -20.26 -9.74 -15.70
C LEU A 114 -20.76 -10.56 -16.90
N LYS A 115 -20.15 -10.39 -18.09
CA LYS A 115 -20.42 -11.27 -19.26
C LYS A 115 -20.15 -12.73 -18.93
N ARG A 116 -19.06 -13.04 -18.23
CA ARG A 116 -18.74 -14.41 -17.78
C ARG A 116 -19.79 -14.99 -16.82
N LYS A 117 -20.57 -14.13 -16.16
CA LYS A 117 -21.71 -14.52 -15.29
C LYS A 117 -23.05 -14.53 -16.03
N GLY A 118 -23.06 -14.31 -17.35
CA GLY A 118 -24.29 -14.30 -18.15
C GLY A 118 -25.14 -13.05 -17.96
N MET A 119 -24.57 -11.95 -17.44
CA MET A 119 -25.29 -10.69 -17.30
C MET A 119 -25.15 -9.85 -18.57
N GLU A 120 -26.27 -9.38 -19.10
CA GLU A 120 -26.31 -8.38 -20.17
C GLU A 120 -26.12 -6.98 -19.58
N LEU A 121 -25.31 -6.16 -20.23
CA LEU A 121 -25.01 -4.80 -19.78
C LEU A 121 -25.12 -3.82 -20.94
N PRO A 122 -25.48 -2.55 -20.66
CA PRO A 122 -25.29 -1.49 -21.62
C PRO A 122 -23.79 -1.33 -21.89
N GLU A 123 -23.37 -1.56 -23.14
CA GLU A 123 -22.02 -1.24 -23.60
C GLU A 123 -22.03 0.10 -24.35
N PRO A 124 -21.04 1.00 -24.09
CA PRO A 124 -19.91 0.83 -23.18
C PRO A 124 -20.25 1.12 -21.71
N ILE A 125 -19.63 0.35 -20.79
CA ILE A 125 -19.66 0.68 -19.36
C ILE A 125 -18.88 1.98 -19.14
N THR A 126 -19.56 2.99 -18.60
CA THR A 126 -18.93 4.27 -18.27
C THR A 126 -18.44 4.26 -16.82
N VAL A 127 -17.13 4.43 -16.61
CA VAL A 127 -16.55 4.59 -15.27
C VAL A 127 -16.50 6.07 -14.94
N MET A 128 -17.16 6.47 -13.85
CA MET A 128 -17.10 7.85 -13.39
C MET A 128 -15.68 8.22 -12.96
N PRO A 129 -15.06 9.25 -13.57
CA PRO A 129 -13.74 9.69 -13.16
C PRO A 129 -13.81 10.35 -11.77
N ALA A 130 -12.71 10.22 -11.03
CA ALA A 130 -12.55 10.91 -9.76
C ALA A 130 -12.42 12.42 -10.00
N VAL A 131 -13.24 13.20 -9.31
CA VAL A 131 -13.20 14.68 -9.35
C VAL A 131 -11.83 15.20 -8.91
N GLN A 132 -11.24 14.58 -7.89
CA GLN A 132 -9.93 14.93 -7.34
C GLN A 132 -9.01 13.71 -7.34
N ARG A 133 -7.86 13.83 -8.01
CA ARG A 133 -6.88 12.74 -8.21
C ARG A 133 -5.66 12.80 -7.28
N SER A 134 -5.48 13.91 -6.57
CA SER A 134 -4.41 14.13 -5.60
C SER A 134 -4.99 14.44 -4.22
N ASN A 135 -4.27 14.14 -3.15
CA ASN A 135 -4.62 14.48 -1.77
C ASN A 135 -6.04 14.03 -1.33
N TYR A 136 -6.61 13.02 -1.99
CA TYR A 136 -7.98 12.55 -1.76
C TYR A 136 -8.09 11.60 -0.58
N ARG A 137 -6.99 10.93 -0.19
CA ARG A 137 -6.98 9.89 0.83
C ARG A 137 -6.84 10.51 2.21
N ARG A 138 -7.96 10.57 2.93
CA ARG A 138 -8.06 11.12 4.29
C ARG A 138 -7.86 10.10 5.40
N ARG A 139 -7.70 8.82 5.07
CA ARG A 139 -7.39 7.75 6.04
C ARG A 139 -6.16 6.96 5.59
N ALA A 140 -5.21 6.79 6.49
CA ALA A 140 -3.99 6.03 6.26
C ALA A 140 -3.64 5.17 7.47
N LYS A 141 -3.15 3.96 7.22
CA LYS A 141 -2.36 3.20 8.17
C LYS A 141 -0.89 3.53 7.91
N ILE A 142 -0.24 4.14 8.90
CA ILE A 142 1.17 4.51 8.83
C ILE A 142 1.94 3.42 9.57
N ALA A 143 2.86 2.76 8.87
CA ALA A 143 3.83 1.88 9.50
C ALA A 143 4.92 2.74 10.15
N ILE A 144 5.32 2.37 11.36
CA ILE A 144 6.36 3.06 12.12
C ILE A 144 7.37 2.03 12.59
N GLU A 145 8.65 2.36 12.44
CA GLU A 145 9.75 1.59 12.98
C GLU A 145 10.74 2.53 13.69
N PHE A 146 11.11 2.18 14.91
CA PHE A 146 12.11 2.91 15.70
C PHE A 146 13.44 2.17 15.57
N THR A 147 14.46 2.82 14.99
CA THR A 147 15.78 2.23 14.74
C THR A 147 16.88 3.02 15.45
N GLY A 148 17.39 2.49 16.56
CA GLY A 148 18.40 3.17 17.37
C GLY A 148 17.89 4.50 17.92
N SER A 149 18.33 5.61 17.33
CA SER A 149 17.86 6.97 17.66
C SER A 149 16.90 7.57 16.63
N ASN A 150 16.62 6.86 15.52
CA ASN A 150 15.85 7.37 14.39
C ASN A 150 14.46 6.72 14.31
N VAL A 151 13.54 7.40 13.61
CA VAL A 151 12.19 6.89 13.33
C VAL A 151 11.99 6.84 11.83
N ILE A 152 11.52 5.70 11.33
CA ILE A 152 11.07 5.53 9.95
C ILE A 152 9.55 5.43 9.98
N ALA A 153 8.88 6.45 9.44
CA ALA A 153 7.42 6.47 9.33
C ALA A 153 7.00 6.53 7.86
N GLY A 154 6.07 5.67 7.47
CA GLY A 154 5.64 5.63 6.08
C GLY A 154 4.74 4.47 5.74
N PHE A 155 4.97 3.90 4.56
CA PHE A 155 4.19 2.79 4.04
C PHE A 155 5.11 1.62 3.71
N ARG A 156 4.55 0.41 3.76
CA ARG A 156 5.31 -0.80 3.42
C ARG A 156 5.71 -0.79 1.95
N LYS A 157 6.88 -1.36 1.65
CA LYS A 157 7.34 -1.63 0.30
C LYS A 157 6.36 -2.57 -0.41
N PHE A 158 6.30 -2.47 -1.73
CA PHE A 158 5.46 -3.34 -2.55
C PHE A 158 5.84 -4.82 -2.32
N HIS A 159 4.87 -5.63 -1.88
CA HIS A 159 5.07 -7.05 -1.53
C HIS A 159 6.20 -7.33 -0.51
N ALA A 160 6.46 -6.41 0.42
CA ALA A 160 7.46 -6.60 1.47
C ALA A 160 7.03 -5.96 2.79
N HIS A 161 7.69 -6.32 3.89
CA HIS A 161 7.41 -5.79 5.23
C HIS A 161 8.17 -4.49 5.54
N ASP A 162 9.31 -4.26 4.88
CA ASP A 162 10.11 -3.05 5.04
C ASP A 162 9.31 -1.77 4.81
N ILE A 163 9.67 -0.71 5.54
CA ILE A 163 9.03 0.60 5.44
C ILE A 163 9.79 1.50 4.47
N VAL A 164 9.06 2.21 3.61
CA VAL A 164 9.56 3.37 2.87
C VAL A 164 9.29 4.61 3.70
N GLY A 165 10.33 5.23 4.25
CA GLY A 165 10.23 6.54 4.90
C GLY A 165 9.76 7.58 3.89
N VAL A 166 8.54 8.08 4.07
CA VAL A 166 7.87 8.93 3.07
C VAL A 166 8.31 10.38 3.23
N LYS A 167 8.92 10.94 2.17
CA LYS A 167 9.25 12.39 2.11
C LYS A 167 8.15 13.24 1.48
N ALA A 168 7.26 12.62 0.72
CA ALA A 168 6.14 13.25 0.02
C ALA A 168 5.15 12.16 -0.41
N CYS A 169 3.85 12.44 -0.37
CA CYS A 169 2.83 11.56 -0.90
C CYS A 169 1.69 12.37 -1.49
N PHE A 170 1.44 12.21 -2.78
CA PHE A 170 0.48 13.03 -3.54
C PHE A 170 -0.96 12.53 -3.48
N ILE A 171 -1.22 11.40 -2.80
CA ILE A 171 -2.57 10.84 -2.69
C ILE A 171 -3.17 10.99 -1.29
N VAL A 172 -2.35 11.02 -0.24
CA VAL A 172 -2.82 11.28 1.14
C VAL A 172 -2.96 12.78 1.36
N SER A 173 -3.84 13.17 2.27
CA SER A 173 -4.03 14.58 2.57
C SER A 173 -2.76 15.23 3.13
N LYS A 174 -2.68 16.56 3.01
CA LYS A 174 -1.52 17.33 3.44
C LYS A 174 -1.19 17.12 4.92
N GLU A 175 -2.21 17.03 5.76
CA GLU A 175 -2.08 16.84 7.21
C GLU A 175 -1.41 15.50 7.56
N ILE A 176 -1.70 14.45 6.78
CA ILE A 176 -1.04 13.15 6.92
C ILE A 176 0.42 13.24 6.46
N VAL A 177 0.71 13.96 5.37
CA VAL A 177 2.09 14.20 4.93
C VAL A 177 2.87 14.97 5.99
N ASP A 178 2.28 16.02 6.57
CA ASP A 178 2.93 16.81 7.63
C ASP A 178 3.25 15.95 8.86
N LEU A 179 2.33 15.09 9.29
CA LEU A 179 2.58 14.12 10.37
C LEU A 179 3.71 13.14 10.02
N LEU A 180 3.73 12.57 8.81
CA LEU A 180 4.82 11.70 8.36
C LEU A 180 6.18 12.41 8.41
N LEU A 181 6.23 13.67 7.98
CA LEU A 181 7.46 14.46 8.00
C LEU A 181 7.92 14.80 9.43
N ILE A 182 6.99 15.04 10.36
CA ILE A 182 7.30 15.24 11.77
C ILE A 182 7.88 13.96 12.35
N LEU A 183 7.21 12.81 12.14
CA LEU A 183 7.66 11.51 12.65
C LEU A 183 9.06 11.15 12.14
N ASN A 184 9.33 11.28 10.84
CA ASN A 184 10.65 10.97 10.26
C ASN A 184 11.78 11.93 10.70
N LYS A 185 11.46 13.06 11.34
CA LYS A 185 12.44 14.00 11.89
C LYS A 185 12.71 13.79 13.37
N LEU A 186 11.97 12.90 14.04
CA LEU A 186 12.17 12.62 15.44
C LEU A 186 13.52 11.93 15.64
N SER A 187 14.28 12.46 16.59
CA SER A 187 15.42 11.77 17.19
C SER A 187 15.01 11.34 18.59
N THR A 188 14.87 10.04 18.80
CA THR A 188 14.44 9.47 20.09
C THR A 188 15.13 8.15 20.32
N THR A 189 15.57 7.90 21.55
CA THR A 189 16.12 6.59 21.95
C THR A 189 15.04 5.53 21.85
N ILE A 190 15.39 4.35 21.33
CA ILE A 190 14.52 3.19 21.30
C ILE A 190 14.13 2.78 22.73
N GLY A 191 12.87 3.01 23.08
CA GLY A 191 12.30 2.69 24.39
C GLY A 191 11.01 1.89 24.23
N ALA A 192 9.99 2.22 25.03
CA ALA A 192 8.64 1.65 24.89
C ALA A 192 8.05 1.83 23.48
N THR A 193 8.51 2.84 22.74
CA THR A 193 8.05 3.13 21.38
C THR A 193 8.31 2.01 20.38
N ARG A 194 9.27 1.09 20.64
CA ARG A 194 9.52 -0.08 19.77
C ARG A 194 8.32 -1.01 19.60
N PHE A 195 7.37 -0.97 20.52
CA PHE A 195 6.15 -1.79 20.46
C PHE A 195 5.10 -1.20 19.51
N VAL A 196 5.27 0.05 19.08
CA VAL A 196 4.37 0.73 18.17
C VAL A 196 4.83 0.51 16.73
N GLN A 197 4.15 -0.39 16.03
CA GLN A 197 4.46 -0.76 14.65
C GLN A 197 3.58 -0.07 13.62
N GLU A 198 2.39 0.38 14.03
CA GLU A 198 1.48 1.13 13.18
C GLU A 198 0.65 2.14 13.97
N ILE A 199 0.23 3.20 13.29
CA ILE A 199 -0.83 4.10 13.74
C ILE A 199 -1.87 4.27 12.62
N ILE A 200 -3.12 4.49 13.01
CA ILE A 200 -4.20 4.81 12.07
C ILE A 200 -4.47 6.31 12.16
N VAL A 201 -4.48 6.97 11.00
CA VAL A 201 -4.70 8.41 10.90
C VAL A 201 -5.92 8.67 10.04
N VAL A 202 -6.80 9.55 10.50
CA VAL A 202 -7.99 10.03 9.79
C VAL A 202 -7.97 11.56 9.79
N VAL A 203 -8.42 12.18 8.71
CA VAL A 203 -8.59 13.64 8.63
C VAL A 203 -10.08 13.96 8.44
N GLY A 204 -10.61 14.74 9.37
CA GLY A 204 -11.99 15.24 9.32
C GLY A 204 -12.18 16.35 8.28
N ASP A 205 -13.43 16.70 7.98
CA ASP A 205 -13.75 17.80 7.06
C ASP A 205 -13.18 19.14 7.52
N ASN A 206 -13.07 19.33 8.84
CA ASN A 206 -12.42 20.47 9.49
C ASN A 206 -10.88 20.48 9.40
N LYS A 207 -10.28 19.56 8.63
CA LYS A 207 -8.83 19.39 8.47
C LYS A 207 -8.08 19.02 9.75
N LYS A 208 -8.79 18.57 10.79
CA LYS A 208 -8.16 18.08 12.02
C LYS A 208 -7.85 16.60 11.91
N LEU A 209 -6.74 16.20 12.52
CA LEU A 209 -6.29 14.82 12.62
C LEU A 209 -7.10 14.08 13.70
N GLY A 210 -7.40 12.81 13.43
CA GLY A 210 -7.70 11.80 14.42
C GLY A 210 -6.63 10.74 14.31
N VAL A 211 -5.79 10.59 15.34
CA VAL A 211 -4.76 9.56 15.36
C VAL A 211 -5.09 8.53 16.41
N LEU A 212 -5.09 7.28 15.96
CA LEU A 212 -5.31 6.11 16.77
C LEU A 212 -4.00 5.33 16.87
N VAL A 213 -3.56 5.11 18.10
CA VAL A 213 -2.37 4.32 18.43
C VAL A 213 -2.84 2.99 19.04
N PRO A 214 -2.77 1.87 18.28
CA PRO A 214 -3.05 0.55 18.83
C PRO A 214 -1.99 0.15 19.86
N LEU A 215 -2.43 -0.34 21.02
CA LEU A 215 -1.55 -0.79 22.12
C LEU A 215 -1.58 -2.31 22.32
N ASP A 216 -2.20 -3.06 21.41
CA ASP A 216 -2.41 -4.50 21.53
C ASP A 216 -1.10 -5.30 21.60
N HIS A 217 -0.05 -4.81 20.94
CA HIS A 217 1.30 -5.40 20.98
C HIS A 217 2.23 -4.73 22.00
N THR A 218 1.72 -3.76 22.77
CA THR A 218 2.48 -3.07 23.82
C THR A 218 2.23 -3.73 25.18
N PRO A 219 3.28 -4.23 25.86
CA PRO A 219 3.16 -4.76 27.22
C PRO A 219 2.51 -3.75 28.18
N GLU A 220 1.66 -4.21 29.09
CA GLU A 220 0.88 -3.34 29.98
C GLU A 220 1.75 -2.33 30.75
N ASN A 221 2.92 -2.76 31.22
CA ASN A 221 3.88 -1.91 31.94
C ASN A 221 4.53 -0.81 31.07
N GLU A 222 4.47 -0.94 29.73
CA GLU A 222 5.06 -0.01 28.76
C GLU A 222 4.01 0.93 28.14
N ARG A 223 2.71 0.60 28.25
CA ARG A 223 1.61 1.39 27.66
C ARG A 223 1.60 2.84 28.11
N LYS A 224 1.90 3.10 29.39
CA LYS A 224 2.00 4.45 29.94
C LYS A 224 3.10 5.28 29.25
N ALA A 225 4.25 4.67 28.99
CA ALA A 225 5.37 5.34 28.33
C ALA A 225 5.05 5.64 26.85
N VAL A 226 4.37 4.71 26.15
CA VAL A 226 3.88 4.96 24.78
C VAL A 226 2.87 6.11 24.74
N ARG A 227 1.91 6.14 25.68
CA ARG A 227 0.92 7.23 25.78
C ARG A 227 1.60 8.59 25.96
N GLN A 228 2.48 8.67 26.95
CA GLN A 228 3.22 9.90 27.25
C GLN A 228 4.06 10.39 26.07
N PHE A 229 4.65 9.48 25.29
CA PHE A 229 5.39 9.83 24.08
C PHE A 229 4.50 10.52 23.04
N PHE A 230 3.34 9.94 22.69
CA PHE A 230 2.45 10.53 21.69
C PHE A 230 1.77 11.80 22.18
N GLU A 231 1.41 11.88 23.46
CA GLU A 231 0.87 13.12 24.05
C GLU A 231 1.90 14.25 24.00
N THR A 232 3.17 13.96 24.31
CA THR A 232 4.27 14.94 24.21
C THR A 232 4.50 15.36 22.76
N LEU A 233 4.51 14.40 21.82
CA LEU A 233 4.66 14.66 20.39
C LEU A 233 3.57 15.62 19.89
N TYR A 234 2.32 15.36 20.24
CA TYR A 234 1.19 16.20 19.86
C TYR A 234 1.24 17.58 20.53
N GLY A 235 1.55 17.64 21.83
CA GLY A 235 1.62 18.90 22.57
C GLY A 235 2.74 19.84 22.12
N GLN A 236 3.86 19.31 21.62
CA GLN A 236 5.00 20.11 21.16
C GLN A 236 4.87 20.58 19.70
N ASN A 237 3.98 19.99 18.91
CA ASN A 237 3.87 20.26 17.48
C ASN A 237 2.55 20.95 17.13
N ARG A 238 2.55 22.28 17.07
CA ARG A 238 1.40 23.14 16.67
C ARG A 238 0.82 22.88 15.26
N LYS A 239 1.38 21.92 14.52
CA LYS A 239 0.85 21.46 13.22
C LYS A 239 -0.06 20.25 13.37
N LEU A 240 -0.04 19.60 14.52
CA LEU A 240 -0.81 18.39 14.82
C LEU A 240 -2.11 18.76 15.53
N VAL A 241 -2.99 19.42 14.79
CA VAL A 241 -4.30 19.85 15.30
C VAL A 241 -5.26 18.67 15.25
N GLY A 242 -5.74 18.17 16.38
CA GLY A 242 -6.55 16.96 16.34
C GLY A 242 -6.82 16.27 17.67
N ASN A 243 -7.39 15.07 17.56
CA ASN A 243 -7.61 14.15 18.67
C ASN A 243 -6.64 12.98 18.59
N LEU A 244 -6.10 12.61 19.74
CA LEU A 244 -5.25 11.44 19.92
C LEU A 244 -6.01 10.39 20.74
N PHE A 245 -6.12 9.20 20.16
CA PHE A 245 -6.81 8.05 20.72
C PHE A 245 -5.83 6.89 20.91
N PHE A 246 -6.03 6.13 21.98
CA PHE A 246 -5.35 4.86 22.19
C PHE A 246 -6.37 3.74 22.22
N GLU A 247 -6.13 2.70 21.42
CA GLU A 247 -6.94 1.48 21.33
C GLU A 247 -6.28 0.38 22.14
N GLU A 248 -7.04 -0.17 23.08
CA GLU A 248 -6.66 -1.33 23.87
C GLU A 248 -7.70 -2.42 23.67
N ASN A 249 -7.28 -3.58 23.15
CA ASN A 249 -8.04 -4.81 23.28
C ASN A 249 -7.86 -5.41 24.67
N ARG A 250 -8.96 -5.51 25.42
CA ARG A 250 -9.04 -6.31 26.64
C ARG A 250 -9.85 -7.56 26.36
N MET A 251 -9.19 -8.71 26.46
CA MET A 251 -9.82 -10.01 26.42
C MET A 251 -10.27 -10.38 27.83
N THR A 252 -11.58 -10.36 28.10
CA THR A 252 -12.14 -10.86 29.36
C THR A 252 -12.60 -12.30 29.15
N LYS A 253 -12.24 -13.20 30.07
CA LYS A 253 -12.79 -14.55 30.12
C LYS A 253 -13.81 -14.59 31.24
N THR A 254 -15.09 -14.66 30.88
CA THR A 254 -16.19 -14.85 31.83
C THR A 254 -16.92 -16.12 31.43
N SER A 255 -17.05 -17.08 32.37
CA SER A 255 -17.87 -18.30 32.18
C SER A 255 -17.61 -19.07 30.87
N GLY A 256 -16.33 -19.27 30.51
CA GLY A 256 -15.94 -20.07 29.33
C GLY A 256 -16.08 -19.36 27.98
N GLN A 257 -16.58 -18.13 27.94
CA GLN A 257 -16.60 -17.29 26.74
C GLN A 257 -15.49 -16.24 26.80
N VAL A 258 -14.78 -16.06 25.69
CA VAL A 258 -13.82 -14.97 25.50
C VAL A 258 -14.60 -13.80 24.89
N GLN A 259 -14.70 -12.70 25.62
CA GLN A 259 -15.23 -11.44 25.09
C GLN A 259 -14.08 -10.45 24.86
N GLU A 260 -14.03 -9.90 23.66
CA GLU A 260 -13.08 -8.87 23.26
C GLU A 260 -13.73 -7.50 23.47
N HIS A 261 -13.17 -6.70 24.37
CA HIS A 261 -13.60 -5.33 24.62
C HIS A 261 -12.55 -4.37 24.07
N ILE A 262 -12.90 -3.69 22.98
CA ILE A 262 -12.09 -2.59 22.46
C ILE A 262 -12.41 -1.33 23.25
N THR A 263 -11.42 -0.76 23.93
CA THR A 263 -11.57 0.53 24.62
C THR A 263 -10.79 1.62 23.89
N TYR A 264 -11.47 2.71 23.56
CA TYR A 264 -10.85 3.92 23.05
C TYR A 264 -10.70 4.94 24.18
N THR A 265 -9.48 5.37 24.42
CA THR A 265 -9.21 6.46 25.38
C THR A 265 -8.74 7.68 24.61
N ASN A 266 -9.50 8.78 24.69
CA ASN A 266 -9.06 10.08 24.20
C ASN A 266 -8.11 10.67 25.24
N SER A 267 -6.98 11.23 24.79
CA SER A 267 -6.06 11.98 25.65
C SER A 267 -6.72 13.20 26.35
N GLY A 268 -7.91 13.64 25.90
CA GLY A 268 -8.65 14.75 26.50
C GLY A 268 -8.03 16.14 26.22
N LEU A 269 -6.90 16.17 25.53
CA LEU A 269 -6.20 17.35 25.09
C LEU A 269 -6.76 17.77 23.72
N LEU A 270 -7.35 18.96 23.65
CA LEU A 270 -7.54 19.67 22.38
C LEU A 270 -6.15 20.10 21.91
N MET A 271 -5.50 19.22 21.15
CA MET A 271 -4.16 19.47 20.62
C MET A 271 -4.25 20.50 19.50
N ALA A 272 -3.45 21.56 19.64
CA ALA A 272 -3.57 22.84 18.94
C ALA A 272 -3.04 22.84 17.50
#